data_AF-A2CCM6-F1
#
_entry.id   AF-A2CCM6-F1
#
_cell.length_a   1.000
_cell.length_b   1.000
_cell.length_c   1.000
_cell.angle_alpha   90.00
_cell.angle_beta   90.00
_cell.angle_gamma   90.00
#
_symmetry.space_group_name_H-M   'P 1'
#
loop_
_entity.id
_entity.type
_entity.pdbx_description
1 polymer ?
#
loop_
_entity_poly.entity_id
_entity_poly.type
_entity_poly.pdbx_seq_one_letter_code
_entity_poly.pdbx_strand_id
1 'polypeptide(L)' 'MPLMVPRPGSEAEDDGWLLVFVWNGERRASQLLILNANDLSEQAVLEMPITIPYGLHGSWVAAD' A
#
# COMPACT_ATOMS: atom_id res chain seq x y z
N MET A 1 -6.12 3.99 -5.10
CA MET A 1 -5.06 5.05 -5.14
C MET A 1 -4.02 4.73 -4.08
N PRO A 2 -2.76 5.15 -4.27
CA PRO A 2 -1.72 4.98 -3.25
C PRO A 2 -2.09 5.71 -1.96
N LEU A 3 -1.86 5.05 -0.83
CA LEU A 3 -2.06 5.62 0.50
C LEU A 3 -0.71 5.73 1.20
N MET A 4 -0.30 6.95 1.56
CA MET A 4 0.90 7.16 2.37
C MET A 4 0.59 6.96 3.84
N VAL A 5 1.41 6.14 4.49
CA VAL A 5 1.36 5.86 5.93
C VAL A 5 2.72 6.23 6.53
N PRO A 6 2.80 7.31 7.33
CA PRO A 6 4.07 7.74 7.92
C PRO A 6 4.56 6.73 8.96
N ARG A 7 5.88 6.63 9.09
CA ARG A 7 6.50 5.92 10.22
C ARG A 7 6.19 6.66 11.52
N PRO A 8 5.95 5.95 12.64
CA PRO A 8 5.81 6.60 13.94
C PRO A 8 7.02 7.47 14.27
N GLY A 9 6.78 8.76 14.54
CA GLY A 9 7.85 9.73 14.81
C GLY A 9 8.60 10.25 13.58
N SER A 10 8.12 9.97 12.37
CA SER A 10 8.70 10.53 11.14
C SER A 10 8.64 12.07 11.13
N GLU A 11 9.75 12.69 10.75
CA GLU A 11 9.87 14.14 10.50
C GLU A 11 10.00 14.46 8.99
N ALA A 12 10.25 13.45 8.16
CA ALA A 12 10.40 13.59 6.70
C ALA A 12 9.09 13.22 5.99
N GLU A 13 8.74 13.99 4.96
CA GLU A 13 7.48 13.80 4.20
C GLU A 13 7.31 12.36 3.67
N ASP A 14 8.42 11.72 3.31
CA ASP A 14 8.50 10.43 2.64
C ASP A 14 9.07 9.30 3.51
N ASP A 15 9.27 9.51 4.83
CA ASP A 15 9.63 8.42 5.74
C ASP A 15 8.38 7.66 6.20
N GLY A 16 8.09 6.58 5.49
CA GLY A 16 6.96 5.70 5.74
C GLY A 16 6.76 4.70 4.61
N TRP A 17 5.50 4.37 4.35
CA TRP A 17 5.12 3.36 3.38
C TRP A 17 4.00 3.83 2.46
N LEU A 18 4.06 3.41 1.19
CA LEU A 18 2.93 3.49 0.27
C LEU A 18 2.21 2.14 0.21
N LEU A 19 0.91 2.17 0.49
CA LEU A 19 0.02 1.03 0.36
C LEU A 19 -0.78 1.16 -0.93
N VAL A 20 -0.70 0.16 -1.82
CA VAL A 20 -1.32 0.21 -3.14
C VAL A 20 -2.01 -1.10 -3.49
N PHE A 21 -3.33 -1.05 -3.68
CA PHE A 21 -4.04 -2.17 -4.30
C PHE A 21 -3.81 -2.18 -5.80
N VAL A 22 -3.39 -3.32 -6.33
CA VAL A 22 -3.14 -3.56 -7.75
C VAL A 22 -3.85 -4.83 -8.22
N TRP A 23 -4.20 -4.87 -9.50
CA TRP A 23 -4.63 -6.10 -10.17
C TRP A 23 -3.42 -6.74 -10.86
N ASN A 24 -3.06 -7.96 -10.46
CA ASN A 24 -2.04 -8.73 -11.13
C ASN A 24 -2.69 -9.54 -12.27
N GLY A 25 -2.41 -9.15 -13.52
CA GLY A 25 -3.01 -9.76 -14.71
C GLY A 25 -2.60 -11.21 -14.95
N GLU A 26 -1.36 -11.57 -14.63
CA GLU A 26 -0.84 -12.94 -14.78
C GLU A 26 -1.54 -13.89 -13.81
N ARG A 27 -1.68 -13.46 -12.55
CA ARG A 27 -2.32 -14.26 -11.49
C ARG A 27 -3.84 -14.15 -11.48
N ARG A 28 -4.39 -13.17 -12.20
CA ARG A 28 -5.82 -12.82 -12.18
C ARG A 28 -6.33 -12.63 -10.75
N ALA A 29 -5.56 -11.91 -9.93
CA ALA A 29 -5.86 -11.68 -8.53
C ALA A 29 -5.46 -10.26 -8.11
N SER A 30 -6.15 -9.74 -7.09
CA SER A 30 -5.76 -8.48 -6.45
C SER A 30 -4.61 -8.71 -5.47
N GLN A 31 -3.73 -7.73 -5.37
CA GLN A 31 -2.62 -7.72 -4.41
C GLN A 31 -2.56 -6.35 -3.71
N LEU A 32 -2.11 -6.34 -2.47
CA LEU A 32 -1.69 -5.13 -1.78
C LEU A 32 -0.17 -5.08 -1.82
N LEU A 33 0.37 -4.06 -2.48
CA LEU A 33 1.79 -3.73 -2.43
C LEU A 33 2.05 -2.81 -1.24
N ILE A 34 3.13 -3.10 -0.52
CA ILE A 34 3.70 -2.20 0.49
C ILE A 34 5.09 -1.80 -0.03
N LEU A 35 5.25 -0.51 -0.31
CA LEU A 35 6.48 0.07 -0.83
C LEU A 35 7.10 1.00 0.21
N ASN A 36 8.42 1.12 0.22
CA ASN A 36 9.10 2.21 0.91
C ASN A 36 8.74 3.52 0.21
N ALA A 37 8.28 4.53 0.95
CA ALA A 37 7.80 5.77 0.36
C ALA A 37 8.91 6.65 -0.24
N ASN A 38 10.15 6.54 0.25
CA ASN A 38 11.27 7.37 -0.21
C ASN A 38 11.83 6.93 -1.57
N ASP A 39 11.92 5.61 -1.82
CA ASP A 39 12.56 5.06 -3.02
C ASP A 39 11.68 4.12 -3.85
N LEU A 40 10.42 3.91 -3.43
CA LEU A 40 9.45 3.02 -4.05
C LEU A 40 9.88 1.55 -4.10
N SER A 41 10.92 1.16 -3.35
CA SER A 41 11.35 -0.23 -3.26
C SER A 41 10.25 -1.10 -2.65
N GLU A 42 10.06 -2.29 -3.20
CA GLU A 42 9.12 -3.26 -2.67
C GLU A 42 9.57 -3.72 -1.28
N GLN A 43 8.67 -3.62 -0.30
CA GLN A 43 8.90 -4.11 1.06
C GLN A 43 8.11 -5.40 1.31
N ALA A 44 6.88 -5.47 0.79
CA ALA A 44 6.06 -6.66 0.85
C ALA A 44 4.95 -6.67 -0.21
N VAL A 45 4.49 -7.88 -0.53
CA VAL A 45 3.31 -8.12 -1.37
C VAL A 45 2.36 -9.06 -0.63
N LEU A 46 1.12 -8.63 -0.46
CA LEU A 46 0.06 -9.45 0.12
C LEU A 46 -0.93 -9.84 -0.96
N GLU A 47 -1.16 -11.13 -1.12
CA GLU A 47 -2.15 -11.67 -2.06
C GLU A 47 -3.53 -11.63 -1.43
N MET A 48 -4.51 -11.06 -2.15
CA MET A 48 -5.87 -10.99 -1.63
C MET A 48 -6.62 -12.28 -1.93
N PRO A 49 -7.39 -12.82 -0.97
CA PRO A 49 -8.22 -14.00 -1.20
C PRO A 49 -9.43 -13.72 -2.08
N ILE A 50 -9.72 -12.44 -2.35
CA ILE A 50 -10.82 -11.95 -3.18
C ILE A 50 -10.32 -10.86 -4.13
N THR A 51 -11.04 -10.68 -5.24
CA THR A 51 -10.82 -9.52 -6.12
C THR A 51 -11.33 -8.26 -5.44
N ILE A 52 -10.47 -7.24 -5.40
CA ILE A 52 -10.79 -5.90 -4.91
C ILE A 52 -11.10 -5.01 -6.14
N PRO A 53 -12.36 -4.55 -6.31
CA PRO A 53 -12.71 -3.63 -7.40
C PRO A 53 -11.98 -2.29 -7.29
N TYR A 54 -11.85 -1.59 -8.41
CA TYR A 54 -11.28 -0.23 -8.42
C TYR A 54 -12.17 0.73 -7.62
N GLY A 55 -11.68 1.14 -6.45
CA GLY A 55 -12.29 2.16 -5.61
C GLY A 55 -11.76 3.57 -5.88
N LEU A 56 -12.33 4.54 -5.18
CA LEU A 56 -11.82 5.91 -5.13
C LEU A 56 -10.76 6.01 -4.03
N HIS A 57 -11.10 6.54 -2.86
CA HIS A 57 -10.15 6.83 -1.78
C HIS A 57 -10.09 5.73 -0.71
N GLY A 58 -9.01 5.73 0.08
CA GLY A 58 -8.85 4.94 1.30
C GLY A 58 -8.25 5.79 2.42
N SER A 59 -8.30 5.28 3.66
CA SER A 59 -7.71 5.92 4.84
C SER A 59 -6.94 4.91 5.68
N TRP A 60 -6.01 5.41 6.49
CA TRP A 60 -5.27 4.63 7.48
C TRP A 60 -5.68 5.08 8.88
N VAL A 61 -5.79 4.12 9.79
CA VAL A 61 -6.01 4.35 11.21
C VAL A 61 -4.88 3.66 11.95
N ALA A 62 -4.14 4.40 12.77
CA ALA A 62 -3.08 3.82 13.60
C ALA A 62 -3.67 2.85 14.64
N ALA A 63 -2.90 1.85 15.04
CA ALA A 63 -3.26 1.06 16.21
C ALA A 63 -3.08 1.93 17.46
N ASP A 64 -4.04 1.84 18.38
CA ASP A 64 -4.01 2.52 19.68
C ASP A 64 -2.79 2.12 20.54
#